data_AF-A0A7V3RGW6-F1
#
_entry.id   AF-A0A7V3RGW6-F1
#
_cell.length_a   1.000
_cell.length_b   1.000
_cell.length_c   1.000
_cell.angle_alpha   90.00
_cell.angle_beta   90.00
_cell.angle_gamma   90.00
#
_symmetry.space_group_name_H-M   'P 1'
#
loop_
_entity.id
_entity.type
_entity.pdbx_description
1 polymer ?
#
loop_
_entity_poly.entity_id
_entity_poly.type
_entity_poly.pdbx_seq_one_letter_code
_entity_poly.pdbx_strand_id
1 'polypeptide(L)' 'MAKKINLFISFDLEGISGVTSWKEMRKDSPDLLRIRKIATQEVNAAIRGVKKS' A
#
# COMPACT_ATOMS: atom_id res chain seq x y z
N MET A 1 14.37 -15.41 23.25
CA MET A 1 14.55 -13.98 22.90
C MET A 1 14.06 -13.82 21.46
N ALA A 2 13.09 -12.94 21.19
CA ALA A 2 12.57 -12.76 19.83
C ALA A 2 13.67 -12.17 18.92
N LYS A 3 13.83 -12.72 17.70
CA LYS A 3 14.84 -12.25 16.75
C LYS A 3 14.46 -10.84 16.30
N LYS A 4 15.35 -9.86 16.50
CA LYS A 4 15.19 -8.52 15.94
C LYS A 4 15.36 -8.60 14.43
N ILE A 5 14.32 -8.22 13.69
CA ILE A 5 14.31 -8.20 12.23
C ILE A 5 14.24 -6.75 11.77
N ASN A 6 15.11 -6.37 10.84
CA ASN A 6 14.97 -5.13 10.09
C ASN A 6 14.24 -5.48 8.79
N LEU A 7 13.13 -4.80 8.53
CA LEU A 7 12.30 -5.00 7.35
C LEU A 7 12.18 -3.70 6.58
N PHE A 8 12.34 -3.77 5.26
CA PHE A 8 12.05 -2.68 4.33
C PHE A 8 10.77 -3.01 3.56
N ILE A 9 9.86 -2.05 3.45
CA ILE A 9 8.62 -2.19 2.68
C ILE A 9 8.69 -1.22 1.51
N SER A 10 8.72 -1.76 0.29
CA SER A 10 8.51 -1.02 -0.94
C SER A 10 7.09 -1.26 -1.42
N PHE A 11 6.41 -0.22 -1.90
CA PHE A 11 5.08 -0.33 -2.48
C PHE A 11 4.98 0.56 -3.71
N ASP A 12 4.05 0.21 -4.60
CA ASP A 12 3.68 0.99 -5.78
C ASP A 12 2.15 1.00 -5.94
N LEU A 13 1.62 1.89 -6.78
CA LEU A 13 0.17 2.10 -6.86
C LEU A 13 -0.55 1.11 -7.78
N GLU A 14 0.14 0.59 -8.79
CA GLU A 14 -0.38 -0.29 -9.83
C GLU A 14 -0.89 -1.61 -9.25
N GLY A 15 -0.31 -2.06 -8.13
CA GLY A 15 -0.63 -3.32 -7.47
C GLY A 15 -1.63 -3.20 -6.31
N ILE A 16 -2.14 -2.01 -6.03
CA ILE A 16 -3.08 -1.77 -4.92
C ILE A 16 -4.46 -2.35 -5.26
N SER A 17 -5.13 -2.94 -4.28
CA SER A 17 -6.45 -3.56 -4.50
C SER A 17 -7.45 -2.59 -5.13
N GLY A 18 -8.09 -3.05 -6.19
CA GLY A 18 -9.12 -2.30 -6.89
C GLY A 18 -8.61 -1.26 -7.90
N VAL A 19 -7.30 -1.19 -8.14
CA VAL A 19 -6.75 -0.51 -9.33
C VAL A 19 -6.84 -1.49 -10.51
N THR A 20 -7.49 -1.06 -11.60
CA THR A 20 -7.64 -1.89 -12.80
C THR A 20 -7.05 -1.27 -14.06
N SER A 21 -6.74 0.03 -14.00
CA SER A 21 -6.22 0.79 -15.12
C SER A 21 -5.26 1.88 -14.68
N TRP A 22 -4.19 2.06 -15.48
CA TRP A 22 -3.22 3.14 -15.35
C TRP A 22 -3.85 4.55 -15.38
N LYS A 23 -5.03 4.68 -16.01
CA LYS A 23 -5.74 5.97 -16.10
C LYS A 23 -6.20 6.48 -14.73
N GLU A 24 -6.50 5.57 -13.81
CA GLU A 24 -7.00 5.89 -12.48
C GLU A 24 -5.93 6.59 -11.61
N MET A 25 -4.64 6.39 -11.93
CA MET A 25 -3.49 6.93 -11.21
C MET A 25 -2.93 8.23 -11.80
N ARG A 26 -3.52 8.72 -12.90
CA ARG A 26 -3.14 10.01 -13.47
C ARG A 26 -3.37 11.14 -12.47
N LYS A 27 -2.54 12.19 -12.52
CA LYS A 27 -2.60 13.32 -11.55
C LYS A 27 -3.94 14.04 -11.52
N ASP A 28 -4.66 14.06 -12.65
CA ASP A 28 -5.97 14.66 -12.85
C ASP A 28 -7.13 13.69 -12.63
N SER A 29 -6.84 12.42 -12.32
CA SER A 29 -7.86 11.42 -12.06
C SER A 29 -8.56 11.69 -10.72
N PRO A 30 -9.90 11.69 -10.67
CA PRO A 30 -10.63 11.78 -9.40
C PRO A 30 -10.37 10.56 -8.51
N ASP A 31 -9.98 9.41 -9.10
CA ASP A 31 -9.70 8.17 -8.37
C ASP A 31 -8.37 8.18 -7.64
N LEU A 32 -7.43 9.04 -8.01
CA LEU A 32 -6.08 9.03 -7.43
C LEU A 32 -6.11 9.25 -5.90
N LEU A 33 -7.02 10.10 -5.41
CA LEU A 33 -7.17 10.33 -3.97
C LEU A 33 -7.69 9.07 -3.25
N ARG A 34 -8.66 8.37 -3.85
CA ARG A 34 -9.20 7.11 -3.33
C ARG A 34 -8.11 6.04 -3.31
N ILE A 35 -7.37 5.89 -4.40
CA ILE A 35 -6.28 4.90 -4.54
C ILE A 35 -5.20 5.13 -3.49
N ARG A 36 -4.74 6.38 -3.29
CA ARG A 36 -3.75 6.72 -2.26
C ARG A 36 -4.21 6.37 -0.85
N LYS A 37 -5.50 6.58 -0.56
CA LYS A 37 -6.09 6.21 0.74
C LYS A 37 -6.06 4.70 0.94
N ILE A 38 -6.45 3.92 -0.07
CA ILE A 38 -6.41 2.44 0.00
C ILE A 38 -4.96 1.95 0.12
N ALA A 39 -4.04 2.48 -0.70
CA ALA A 39 -2.63 2.14 -0.65
C ALA A 39 -2.04 2.32 0.75
N THR A 40 -2.37 3.45 1.39
CA THR A 40 -1.96 3.74 2.77
C THR A 40 -2.53 2.73 3.76
N GLN A 41 -3.79 2.30 3.57
CA GLN A 41 -4.43 1.30 4.44
C GLN A 41 -3.78 -0.08 4.28
N GLU A 42 -3.43 -0.48 3.06
CA GLU A 42 -2.77 -1.75 2.77
C GLU A 42 -1.35 -1.81 3.35
N VAL A 43 -0.54 -0.78 3.13
CA VAL A 43 0.82 -0.71 3.71
C VAL A 43 0.74 -0.76 5.24
N ASN A 44 -0.21 -0.05 5.85
CA ASN A 44 -0.42 -0.13 7.29
C ASN A 44 -0.89 -1.52 7.75
N ALA A 45 -1.65 -2.25 6.93
CA ALA A 45 -2.02 -3.62 7.23
C ALA A 45 -0.80 -4.55 7.21
N ALA A 46 0.09 -4.42 6.23
CA ALA A 46 1.35 -5.16 6.18
C ALA A 46 2.22 -4.88 7.41
N ILE A 47 2.39 -3.61 7.81
CA ILE A 47 3.13 -3.22 9.03
C ILE A 47 2.52 -3.87 10.28
N ARG A 48 1.19 -3.88 10.41
CA ARG A 48 0.52 -4.54 11.54
C ARG A 48 0.72 -6.05 11.53
N GLY A 49 0.70 -6.69 10.36
CA GLY A 49 0.96 -8.12 10.21
C GLY A 49 2.35 -8.48 10.71
N VAL A 50 3.37 -7.72 10.30
CA VAL A 50 4.76 -7.90 10.75
C VAL A 50 4.90 -7.73 12.26
N LYS A 51 4.24 -6.74 12.86
CA LYS A 51 4.29 -6.53 14.32
C LYS A 51 3.62 -7.65 15.14
N LYS A 52 2.67 -8.38 14.56
CA LYS A 52 1.94 -9.48 15.21
C LYS A 52 2.56 -10.86 14.97
N SER A 53 3.58 -10.94 14.10
CA SER A 53 4.24 -12.20 13.70
C SER A 53 5.43 -12.54 14.58
#